data_AF-A0AAW4BJB8-F1
#
_entry.id   AF-A0AAW4BJB8-F1
#
_cell.length_a   1.000
_cell.length_b   1.000
_cell.length_c   1.000
_cell.angle_alpha   90.00
_cell.angle_beta   90.00
_cell.angle_gamma   90.00
#
_symmetry.space_group_name_H-M   'P 1'
#
loop_
_entity.id
_entity.type
_entity.pdbx_description
1 polymer ?
#
loop_
_entity_poly.entity_id
_entity_poly.type
_entity_poly.pdbx_seq_one_letter_code
_entity_poly.pdbx_strand_id
1 'polypeptide(L)'
;QLLLNLTLFDCHPFNQHVQQMLADFTNILLLPTEINQASLAELCQTQQQRFAEIYEHRFVSGVEVLRELKRHGSHPYGAPIVFTSNLNHSLFGDDTHSPLGELGWGISQTPQVWLDFVASKQGDGIALQWDGVDELFAQGLLDTLFSAFIQLVEHTLQGQAAWRSPLPDLLPTSQRQIRAERNQTSSEPPQGLLHQRIFEQAQANPSNTALITAEQILSYNDLVSQAKRLAQTLLNAGMQSGEHVAISMEKGVGQIVAVLAILHAGGVYVP
;
A
#
# COMPACT_ATOMS: atom_id res chain seq x y z
N GLN A 1 8.70 3.66 3.40
CA GLN A 1 9.96 3.80 2.64
C GLN A 1 10.28 2.43 2.06
N LEU A 2 10.62 2.36 0.77
CA LEU A 2 11.04 1.11 0.11
C LEU A 2 12.56 0.96 0.32
N LEU A 3 13.04 -0.23 0.62
CA LEU A 3 14.48 -0.50 0.70
C LEU A 3 14.90 -1.32 -0.51
N LEU A 4 15.60 -0.69 -1.45
CA LEU A 4 16.13 -1.36 -2.64
C LEU A 4 17.50 -1.96 -2.33
N ASN A 5 17.72 -3.17 -2.83
CA ASN A 5 19.01 -3.84 -2.75
C ASN A 5 19.76 -3.67 -4.07
N LEU A 6 20.79 -2.82 -4.09
CA LEU A 6 21.60 -2.57 -5.28
C LEU A 6 22.79 -3.52 -5.30
N THR A 7 23.00 -4.23 -6.40
CA THR A 7 24.23 -4.99 -6.60
C THR A 7 25.34 -4.09 -7.13
N LEU A 8 26.51 -4.15 -6.52
CA LEU A 8 27.71 -3.44 -6.93
C LEU A 8 28.77 -4.44 -7.38
N PHE A 9 29.48 -4.09 -8.44
CA PHE A 9 30.74 -4.75 -8.76
C PHE A 9 31.88 -4.04 -8.02
N ASP A 10 32.43 -4.67 -6.99
CA ASP A 10 33.34 -4.05 -6.03
C ASP A 10 34.73 -4.71 -6.05
N CYS A 11 35.34 -4.73 -7.24
CA CYS A 11 36.69 -5.27 -7.46
C CYS A 11 37.76 -4.20 -7.13
N HIS A 12 38.22 -4.18 -5.87
CA HIS A 12 39.26 -3.25 -5.43
C HIS A 12 40.66 -3.64 -5.96
N PRO A 13 41.37 -2.77 -6.69
CA PRO A 13 42.68 -3.07 -7.25
C PRO A 13 43.80 -2.90 -6.20
N PHE A 14 43.72 -3.61 -5.08
CA PHE A 14 44.78 -3.60 -4.06
C PHE A 14 46.07 -4.31 -4.53
N ASN A 15 45.99 -5.08 -5.63
CA ASN A 15 47.11 -5.69 -6.31
C ASN A 15 46.81 -5.81 -7.82
N GLN A 16 47.85 -5.72 -8.66
CA GLN A 16 47.75 -5.82 -10.13
C GLN A 16 47.13 -7.14 -10.62
N HIS A 17 47.19 -8.21 -9.84
CA HIS A 17 46.64 -9.52 -10.21
C HIS A 17 45.17 -9.68 -9.88
N VAL A 18 44.55 -8.79 -9.09
CA VAL A 18 43.14 -8.90 -8.68
C VAL A 18 42.22 -8.88 -9.90
N GLN A 19 42.56 -8.06 -10.91
CA GLN A 19 41.80 -7.99 -12.17
C GLN A 19 41.87 -9.28 -13.02
N GLN A 20 42.80 -10.17 -12.71
CA GLN A 20 42.95 -11.47 -13.40
C GLN A 20 42.34 -12.63 -12.60
N MET A 21 41.76 -12.35 -11.42
CA MET A 21 41.15 -13.36 -10.58
C MET A 21 39.74 -13.69 -11.06
N LEU A 22 39.44 -14.98 -11.08
CA LEU A 22 38.07 -15.47 -11.13
C LEU A 22 37.57 -15.60 -9.67
N ALA A 23 36.81 -14.60 -9.21
CA ALA A 23 36.26 -14.55 -7.87
C ALA A 23 34.93 -13.79 -7.85
N ASP A 24 34.19 -13.93 -6.76
CA ASP A 24 32.99 -13.14 -6.51
C ASP A 24 33.40 -11.77 -5.95
N PHE A 25 33.12 -10.73 -6.73
CA PHE A 25 33.34 -9.33 -6.35
C PHE A 25 32.01 -8.59 -6.17
N THR A 26 30.91 -9.31 -6.08
CA THR A 26 29.60 -8.70 -5.87
C THR A 26 29.47 -8.24 -4.43
N ASN A 27 29.15 -6.97 -4.28
CA ASN A 27 28.76 -6.36 -3.01
C ASN A 27 27.32 -5.86 -3.12
N ILE A 28 26.65 -5.65 -1.99
CA ILE A 28 25.29 -5.12 -1.97
C ILE A 28 25.22 -3.81 -1.20
N LEU A 29 24.43 -2.88 -1.71
CA LEU A 29 24.20 -1.57 -1.12
C LEU A 29 22.70 -1.34 -0.96
N LEU A 30 22.28 -1.03 0.27
CA LEU A 30 20.87 -0.81 0.58
C LEU A 30 20.52 0.65 0.36
N LEU A 31 19.62 0.93 -0.59
CA LEU A 31 19.17 2.27 -0.91
C LEU A 31 17.74 2.47 -0.38
N PRO A 32 17.55 3.25 0.69
CA PRO A 32 16.22 3.62 1.14
C PRO A 32 15.64 4.68 0.19
N THR A 33 14.58 4.30 -0.50
CA THR A 33 13.94 5.09 -1.56
C THR A 33 12.57 5.59 -1.12
N GLU A 34 12.31 6.85 -1.44
CA GLU A 34 11.05 7.54 -1.21
C GLU A 34 10.56 8.15 -2.51
N ILE A 35 9.25 8.03 -2.73
CA ILE A 35 8.55 8.63 -3.85
C ILE A 35 7.52 9.58 -3.26
N ASN A 36 7.49 10.80 -3.78
CA ASN A 36 6.57 11.86 -3.38
C ASN A 36 6.07 12.60 -4.63
N GLN A 37 5.41 13.74 -4.44
CA GLN A 37 4.85 14.54 -5.53
C GLN A 37 5.86 15.52 -6.17
N ALA A 38 7.15 15.38 -5.88
CA ALA A 38 8.20 16.14 -6.57
C ALA A 38 8.30 15.72 -8.04
N SER A 39 8.96 16.56 -8.83
CA SER A 39 9.21 16.26 -10.24
C SER A 39 10.15 15.06 -10.41
N LEU A 40 10.08 14.39 -11.55
CA LEU A 40 10.99 13.29 -11.88
C LEU A 40 12.47 13.71 -11.73
N ALA A 41 12.83 14.91 -12.18
CA ALA A 41 14.20 15.42 -12.06
C ALA A 41 14.64 15.55 -10.59
N GLU A 42 13.78 16.09 -9.73
CA GLU A 42 14.06 16.23 -8.29
C GLU A 42 14.16 14.87 -7.60
N LEU A 43 13.29 13.92 -7.96
CA LEU A 43 13.36 12.54 -7.47
C LEU A 43 14.70 11.89 -7.86
N CYS A 44 15.09 11.97 -9.14
CA CYS A 44 16.38 11.44 -9.60
C CYS A 44 17.56 12.09 -8.89
N GLN A 45 17.57 13.41 -8.72
CA GLN A 45 18.64 14.13 -8.01
C GLN A 45 18.71 13.71 -6.54
N THR A 46 17.57 13.59 -5.87
CA THR A 46 17.50 13.15 -4.46
C THR A 46 18.04 11.73 -4.30
N GLN A 47 17.64 10.81 -5.18
CA GLN A 47 18.13 9.44 -5.14
C GLN A 47 19.61 9.34 -5.52
N GLN A 48 20.09 10.17 -6.46
CA GLN A 48 21.50 10.23 -6.83
C GLN A 48 22.37 10.71 -5.66
N GLN A 49 21.96 11.79 -4.97
CA GLN A 49 22.67 12.30 -3.80
C GLN A 49 22.73 11.25 -2.69
N ARG A 50 21.58 10.63 -2.38
CA ARG A 50 21.50 9.57 -1.38
C ARG A 50 22.34 8.35 -1.74
N PHE A 51 22.33 7.93 -3.01
CA PHE A 51 23.21 6.87 -3.48
C PHE A 51 24.68 7.24 -3.28
N ALA A 52 25.11 8.45 -3.66
CA ALA A 52 26.49 8.90 -3.50
C ALA A 52 26.92 8.90 -2.03
N GLU A 53 26.06 9.40 -1.12
CA GLU A 53 26.31 9.37 0.33
C GLU A 53 26.51 7.94 0.85
N ILE A 54 25.62 7.01 0.49
CA ILE A 54 25.70 5.62 0.96
C ILE A 54 26.88 4.89 0.32
N TYR A 55 27.23 5.22 -0.92
CA TYR A 55 28.35 4.62 -1.65
C TYR A 55 29.71 4.90 -1.00
N GLU A 56 29.86 6.04 -0.30
CA GLU A 56 31.05 6.33 0.52
C GLU A 56 31.22 5.31 1.66
N HIS A 57 30.15 4.63 2.05
CA HIS A 57 30.14 3.60 3.09
C HIS A 57 30.15 2.16 2.55
N ARG A 58 30.35 1.94 1.25
CA ARG A 58 30.27 0.61 0.60
C ARG A 58 31.21 -0.46 1.17
N PHE A 59 32.25 -0.07 1.91
CA PHE A 59 33.15 -1.00 2.62
C PHE A 59 32.48 -1.71 3.80
N VAL A 60 31.34 -1.20 4.29
CA VAL A 60 30.50 -1.91 5.25
C VAL A 60 29.68 -2.94 4.50
N SER A 61 29.72 -4.20 4.95
CA SER A 61 28.98 -5.28 4.28
C SER A 61 27.48 -5.01 4.34
N GLY A 62 26.82 -4.87 3.19
CA GLY A 62 25.36 -4.72 3.17
C GLY A 62 24.63 -5.94 3.73
N VAL A 63 25.25 -7.13 3.73
CA VAL A 63 24.74 -8.32 4.41
C VAL A 63 24.72 -8.13 5.93
N GLU A 64 25.77 -7.52 6.50
CA GLU A 64 25.81 -7.18 7.93
C GLU A 64 24.75 -6.13 8.26
N VAL A 65 24.57 -5.12 7.40
CA VAL A 65 23.50 -4.12 7.58
C VAL A 65 22.12 -4.78 7.58
N LEU A 66 21.82 -5.69 6.65
CA LEU A 66 20.57 -6.44 6.63
C LEU A 66 20.36 -7.28 7.89
N ARG A 67 21.43 -7.90 8.42
CA ARG A 67 21.37 -8.68 9.68
C ARG A 67 21.03 -7.79 10.87
N GLU A 68 21.64 -6.61 10.96
CA GLU A 68 21.37 -5.65 12.04
C GLU A 68 19.96 -5.08 11.95
N LEU A 69 19.47 -4.73 10.75
CA LEU A 69 18.08 -4.31 10.55
C LEU A 69 17.10 -5.39 11.05
N LYS A 70 17.31 -6.64 10.62
CA LYS A 70 16.49 -7.77 11.07
C LYS A 70 16.52 -7.97 12.59
N ARG A 71 17.68 -7.80 13.23
CA ARG A 71 17.85 -7.89 14.69
C ARG A 71 17.04 -6.83 15.43
N HIS A 72 16.93 -5.63 14.87
CA HIS A 72 16.13 -4.54 15.41
C HIS A 72 14.65 -4.61 15.03
N GLY A 73 14.23 -5.63 14.28
CA GLY A 73 12.84 -5.80 13.82
C GLY A 73 12.44 -4.86 12.68
N SER A 74 13.38 -4.09 12.12
CA SER A 74 13.16 -3.30 10.91
C SER A 74 13.50 -4.17 9.68
N HIS A 75 12.61 -4.22 8.69
CA HIS A 75 12.78 -5.07 7.49
C HIS A 75 12.98 -6.57 7.81
N PRO A 76 11.98 -7.25 8.44
CA PRO A 76 12.10 -8.67 8.85
C PRO A 76 12.36 -9.64 7.70
N TYR A 77 12.00 -9.24 6.47
CA TYR A 77 12.22 -9.98 5.22
C TYR A 77 13.45 -9.49 4.43
N GLY A 78 14.27 -8.62 5.03
CA GLY A 78 15.42 -8.00 4.35
C GLY A 78 15.00 -7.00 3.27
N ALA A 79 15.77 -6.97 2.18
CA ALA A 79 15.51 -6.16 0.99
C ALA A 79 15.36 -7.08 -0.23
N PRO A 80 14.15 -7.65 -0.45
CA PRO A 80 13.94 -8.72 -1.43
C PRO A 80 13.75 -8.21 -2.87
N ILE A 81 13.74 -6.89 -3.07
CA ILE A 81 13.68 -6.27 -4.39
C ILE A 81 15.10 -5.81 -4.74
N VAL A 82 15.69 -6.46 -5.74
CA VAL A 82 17.06 -6.23 -6.18
C VAL A 82 17.07 -5.40 -7.46
N PHE A 83 18.06 -4.53 -7.58
CA PHE A 83 18.34 -3.75 -8.77
C PHE A 83 19.81 -3.97 -9.16
N THR A 84 19.99 -4.56 -10.33
CA THR A 84 21.27 -4.96 -10.91
C THR A 84 21.50 -4.17 -12.19
N SER A 85 22.51 -3.29 -12.19
CA SER A 85 22.82 -2.45 -13.36
C SER A 85 24.19 -2.77 -13.95
N ASN A 86 24.15 -3.25 -15.20
CA ASN A 86 25.28 -3.50 -16.09
C ASN A 86 25.15 -2.65 -17.36
N LEU A 87 24.73 -1.39 -17.21
CA LEU A 87 24.61 -0.47 -18.35
C LEU A 87 25.97 0.02 -18.87
N ASN A 88 26.99 0.02 -18.01
CA ASN A 88 28.34 0.51 -18.35
C ASN A 88 29.26 -0.57 -18.92
N HIS A 89 28.91 -1.85 -18.78
CA HIS A 89 29.72 -2.98 -19.21
C HIS A 89 28.82 -4.07 -19.80
N SER A 90 29.20 -4.68 -20.92
CA SER A 90 28.47 -5.85 -21.43
C SER A 90 28.61 -7.02 -20.47
N LEU A 91 27.47 -7.60 -20.06
CA LEU A 91 27.42 -8.80 -19.20
C LEU A 91 28.16 -10.00 -19.81
N PHE A 92 28.20 -10.08 -21.14
CA PHE A 92 28.72 -11.23 -21.89
C PHE A 92 29.94 -10.87 -22.74
N GLY A 93 30.54 -9.69 -22.50
CA GLY A 93 31.62 -9.14 -23.31
C GLY A 93 31.12 -8.40 -24.56
N ASP A 94 31.99 -7.56 -25.14
CA ASP A 94 31.67 -6.74 -26.32
C ASP A 94 32.03 -7.44 -27.64
N ASP A 95 32.49 -8.70 -27.60
CA ASP A 95 32.90 -9.45 -28.79
C ASP A 95 31.69 -10.06 -29.51
N THR A 96 31.14 -9.29 -30.45
CA THR A 96 30.01 -9.65 -31.31
C THR A 96 30.32 -10.78 -32.31
N HIS A 97 31.54 -11.29 -32.33
CA HIS A 97 31.97 -12.41 -33.17
C HIS A 97 32.20 -13.71 -32.38
N SER A 98 31.67 -13.79 -31.15
CA SER A 98 31.81 -14.97 -30.30
C SER A 98 31.39 -16.25 -31.02
N PRO A 99 32.24 -17.30 -31.02
CA PRO A 99 31.87 -18.61 -31.56
C PRO A 99 30.74 -19.28 -30.77
N LEU A 100 30.37 -18.72 -29.61
CA LEU A 100 29.31 -19.20 -28.73
C LEU A 100 27.90 -18.71 -29.17
N GLY A 101 27.82 -17.78 -30.13
CA GLY A 101 26.57 -17.26 -30.65
C GLY A 101 25.93 -16.15 -29.79
N GLU A 102 24.68 -15.81 -30.12
CA GLU A 102 23.91 -14.80 -29.39
C GLU A 102 23.27 -15.39 -28.12
N LEU A 103 23.14 -14.56 -27.09
CA LEU A 103 22.45 -14.93 -25.87
C LEU A 103 20.96 -15.19 -26.14
N GLY A 104 20.50 -16.41 -25.83
CA GLY A 104 19.10 -16.79 -25.99
C GLY A 104 18.22 -16.45 -24.77
N TRP A 105 18.60 -16.93 -23.59
CA TRP A 105 17.81 -16.77 -22.36
C TRP A 105 18.71 -16.90 -21.12
N GLY A 106 18.38 -16.16 -20.06
CA GLY A 106 19.03 -16.25 -18.76
C GLY A 106 18.11 -15.75 -17.65
N ILE A 107 18.32 -16.24 -16.43
CA ILE A 107 17.59 -15.84 -15.23
C ILE A 107 18.56 -15.73 -14.04
N SER A 108 18.38 -14.71 -13.22
CA SER A 108 19.00 -14.58 -11.91
C SER A 108 18.20 -15.35 -10.86
N GLN A 109 18.85 -16.22 -10.10
CA GLN A 109 18.24 -16.98 -9.02
C GLN A 109 19.01 -16.77 -7.72
N THR A 110 18.68 -15.68 -7.04
CA THR A 110 19.32 -15.33 -5.77
C THR A 110 18.38 -15.70 -4.61
N PRO A 111 18.84 -16.51 -3.62
CA PRO A 111 18.03 -16.83 -2.46
C PRO A 111 17.51 -15.57 -1.76
N GLN A 112 16.26 -15.59 -1.30
CA GLN A 112 15.59 -14.48 -0.59
C GLN A 112 15.30 -13.23 -1.44
N VAL A 113 15.60 -13.26 -2.74
CA VAL A 113 15.16 -12.25 -3.70
C VAL A 113 13.80 -12.66 -4.25
N TRP A 114 12.85 -11.72 -4.23
CA TRP A 114 11.50 -11.92 -4.76
C TRP A 114 11.39 -11.40 -6.19
N LEU A 115 12.09 -10.30 -6.47
CA LEU A 115 12.13 -9.65 -7.77
C LEU A 115 13.53 -9.07 -7.97
N ASP A 116 14.21 -9.48 -9.04
CA ASP A 116 15.49 -8.92 -9.48
C ASP A 116 15.25 -8.14 -10.77
N PHE A 117 15.55 -6.85 -10.75
CA PHE A 117 15.60 -6.02 -11.95
C PHE A 117 17.01 -6.01 -12.51
N VAL A 118 17.17 -6.50 -13.73
CA VAL A 118 18.45 -6.48 -14.44
C VAL A 118 18.37 -5.52 -15.61
N ALA A 119 19.23 -4.51 -15.60
CA ALA A 119 19.45 -3.60 -16.73
C ALA A 119 20.84 -3.86 -17.32
N SER A 120 20.94 -4.16 -18.61
CA SER A 120 22.22 -4.41 -19.27
C SER A 120 22.27 -3.82 -20.68
N LYS A 121 23.46 -3.45 -21.13
CA LYS A 121 23.68 -3.08 -22.53
C LYS A 121 23.48 -4.31 -23.44
N GLN A 122 22.76 -4.13 -24.56
CA GLN A 122 22.60 -5.17 -25.58
C GLN A 122 22.72 -4.53 -26.97
N GLY A 123 23.86 -4.73 -27.64
CA GLY A 123 24.19 -4.05 -28.89
C GLY A 123 24.14 -2.52 -28.72
N ASP A 124 23.37 -1.85 -29.57
CA ASP A 124 23.10 -0.40 -29.51
C ASP A 124 21.93 -0.03 -28.57
N GLY A 125 21.32 -1.03 -27.94
CA GLY A 125 20.16 -0.88 -27.06
C GLY A 125 20.42 -1.27 -25.61
N ILE A 126 19.33 -1.36 -24.85
CA ILE A 126 19.31 -1.75 -23.45
C ILE A 126 18.32 -2.90 -23.30
N ALA A 127 18.74 -3.96 -22.61
CA ALA A 127 17.86 -5.01 -22.12
C ALA A 127 17.41 -4.66 -20.69
N LEU A 128 16.10 -4.73 -20.46
CA LEU A 128 15.45 -4.52 -19.16
C LEU A 128 14.70 -5.80 -18.82
N GLN A 129 15.08 -6.48 -17.75
CA GLN A 129 14.54 -7.78 -17.36
C GLN A 129 14.11 -7.79 -15.89
N TRP A 130 13.00 -8.47 -15.61
CA TRP A 130 12.48 -8.70 -14.27
C TRP A 130 12.44 -10.20 -14.02
N ASP A 131 13.29 -10.68 -13.11
CA ASP A 131 13.30 -12.08 -12.66
C ASP A 131 12.54 -12.18 -11.35
N GLY A 132 11.31 -12.69 -11.41
CA GLY A 132 10.43 -12.82 -10.27
C GLY A 132 10.20 -14.27 -9.85
N VAL A 133 9.85 -14.46 -8.57
CA VAL A 133 9.31 -15.73 -8.08
C VAL A 133 7.79 -15.72 -8.25
N ASP A 134 7.28 -16.36 -9.29
CA ASP A 134 5.86 -16.31 -9.69
C ASP A 134 4.90 -16.62 -8.54
N GLU A 135 5.22 -17.59 -7.68
CA GLU A 135 4.37 -18.00 -6.56
C GLU A 135 4.21 -16.93 -5.47
N LEU A 136 5.06 -15.90 -5.45
CA LEU A 136 4.97 -14.78 -4.52
C LEU A 136 4.03 -13.66 -5.01
N PHE A 137 3.65 -13.68 -6.30
CA PHE A 137 2.84 -12.65 -6.91
C PHE A 137 1.50 -13.20 -7.40
N ALA A 138 0.48 -12.34 -7.43
CA ALA A 138 -0.77 -12.71 -8.07
C ALA A 138 -0.53 -12.93 -9.57
N GLN A 139 -1.27 -13.86 -10.17
CA GLN A 139 -1.17 -14.16 -11.60
C GLN A 139 -1.32 -12.87 -12.44
N GLY A 140 -0.37 -12.62 -13.35
CA GLY A 140 -0.33 -11.44 -14.22
C GLY A 140 0.07 -10.13 -13.54
N LEU A 141 0.37 -10.13 -12.24
CA LEU A 141 0.79 -8.93 -11.52
C LEU A 141 2.16 -8.42 -12.01
N LEU A 142 3.15 -9.30 -12.16
CA LEU A 142 4.47 -8.91 -12.64
C LEU A 142 4.41 -8.33 -14.06
N ASP A 143 3.65 -8.95 -14.96
CA ASP A 143 3.42 -8.41 -16.32
C ASP A 143 2.81 -7.01 -16.30
N THR A 144 1.83 -6.81 -15.40
CA THR A 144 1.16 -5.51 -15.23
C THR A 144 2.13 -4.46 -14.69
N LEU A 145 2.93 -4.81 -13.68
CA LEU A 145 3.92 -3.92 -13.09
C LEU A 145 5.05 -3.59 -14.07
N PHE A 146 5.52 -4.57 -14.84
CA PHE A 146 6.53 -4.38 -15.87
C PHE A 146 6.01 -3.48 -16.99
N SER A 147 4.76 -3.68 -17.43
CA SER A 147 4.13 -2.80 -18.42
C SER A 147 4.03 -1.35 -17.92
N ALA A 148 3.69 -1.15 -16.64
CA ALA A 148 3.67 0.18 -16.03
C ALA A 148 5.07 0.80 -15.90
N PHE A 149 6.09 -0.02 -15.59
CA PHE A 149 7.48 0.41 -15.58
C PHE A 149 7.95 0.86 -16.97
N ILE A 150 7.62 0.12 -18.03
CA ILE A 150 7.95 0.51 -19.41
C ILE A 150 7.26 1.83 -19.79
N GLN A 151 5.99 2.03 -19.44
CA GLN A 151 5.31 3.31 -19.66
C GLN A 151 6.01 4.47 -18.93
N LEU A 152 6.58 4.22 -17.74
CA LEU A 152 7.36 5.22 -17.03
C LEU A 152 8.67 5.53 -17.76
N VAL A 153 9.38 4.52 -18.26
CA VAL A 153 10.59 4.71 -19.07
C VAL A 153 10.25 5.53 -20.33
N GLU A 154 9.20 5.17 -21.06
CA GLU A 154 8.72 5.90 -22.24
C GLU A 154 8.33 7.34 -21.91
N HIS A 155 7.71 7.58 -20.74
CA HIS A 155 7.39 8.92 -20.28
C HIS A 155 8.65 9.80 -20.16
N THR A 156 9.77 9.25 -19.70
CA THR A 156 11.04 10.01 -19.62
C THR A 156 11.56 10.45 -21.00
N LEU A 157 11.15 9.78 -22.08
CA LEU A 157 11.53 10.09 -23.45
C LEU A 157 10.69 11.22 -24.07
N GLN A 158 9.62 11.65 -23.42
CA GLN A 158 8.71 12.70 -23.92
C GLN A 158 9.28 14.14 -23.80
N GLY A 159 10.55 14.27 -23.40
CA GLY A 159 11.27 15.54 -23.35
C GLY A 159 11.18 16.26 -22.01
N GLN A 160 11.66 17.51 -21.96
CA GLN A 160 11.91 18.23 -20.70
C GLN A 160 10.67 18.44 -19.82
N ALA A 161 9.47 18.49 -20.41
CA ALA A 161 8.23 18.67 -19.65
C ALA A 161 7.94 17.47 -18.73
N ALA A 162 8.22 16.25 -19.19
CA ALA A 162 8.07 15.03 -18.39
C ALA A 162 8.99 15.06 -17.16
N TRP A 163 10.24 15.48 -17.35
CA TRP A 163 11.23 15.60 -16.27
C TRP A 163 10.88 16.64 -15.21
N ARG A 164 10.11 17.66 -15.57
CA ARG A 164 9.66 18.74 -14.67
C ARG A 164 8.31 18.48 -14.02
N SER A 165 7.66 17.37 -14.37
CA SER A 165 6.36 16.98 -13.83
C SER A 165 6.54 15.85 -12.81
N PRO A 166 5.59 15.69 -11.86
CA PRO A 166 5.53 14.50 -11.02
C PRO A 166 5.35 13.22 -11.85
N LEU A 167 5.61 12.07 -11.23
CA LEU A 167 5.34 10.78 -11.87
C LEU A 167 3.87 10.67 -12.29
N PRO A 168 3.55 10.15 -13.49
CA PRO A 168 2.18 9.95 -13.94
C PRO A 168 1.46 8.88 -13.10
N ASP A 169 0.13 8.87 -13.15
CA ASP A 169 -0.67 7.80 -12.55
C ASP A 169 -0.52 6.49 -13.34
N LEU A 170 0.31 5.60 -12.79
CA LEU A 170 0.66 4.28 -13.34
C LEU A 170 -0.45 3.22 -13.22
N LEU A 171 -1.60 3.54 -12.62
CA LEU A 171 -2.69 2.58 -12.50
C LEU A 171 -3.18 2.17 -13.91
N PRO A 172 -3.22 0.87 -14.27
CA PRO A 172 -3.68 0.48 -15.59
C PRO A 172 -5.12 0.92 -15.86
N THR A 173 -5.42 1.32 -17.09
CA THR A 173 -6.76 1.77 -17.49
C THR A 173 -7.84 0.71 -17.23
N SER A 174 -7.52 -0.57 -17.45
CA SER A 174 -8.43 -1.69 -17.14
C SER A 174 -8.79 -1.75 -15.65
N GLN A 175 -7.82 -1.52 -14.75
CA GLN A 175 -8.08 -1.46 -13.32
C GLN A 175 -8.89 -0.21 -12.95
N ARG A 176 -8.64 0.94 -13.60
CA ARG A 176 -9.46 2.15 -13.39
C ARG A 176 -10.93 1.91 -13.72
N GLN A 177 -11.21 1.23 -14.84
CA GLN A 177 -12.57 0.89 -15.25
C GLN A 177 -13.27 -0.02 -14.22
N ILE A 178 -12.61 -1.11 -13.82
CA ILE A 178 -13.15 -2.04 -12.80
C ILE A 178 -13.44 -1.29 -11.48
N ARG A 179 -12.51 -0.44 -11.03
CA ARG A 179 -12.72 0.35 -9.81
C ARG A 179 -13.89 1.32 -9.97
N ALA A 180 -14.00 2.01 -11.09
CA ALA A 180 -15.11 2.91 -11.36
C ALA A 180 -16.45 2.16 -11.35
N GLU A 181 -16.54 1.02 -12.01
CA GLU A 181 -17.73 0.16 -12.03
C GLU A 181 -18.10 -0.34 -10.63
N ARG A 182 -17.13 -0.84 -9.85
CA ARG A 182 -17.38 -1.33 -8.49
C ARG A 182 -17.77 -0.24 -7.51
N ASN A 183 -17.27 0.99 -7.73
CA ASN A 183 -17.57 2.14 -6.89
C ASN A 183 -18.82 2.92 -7.35
N GLN A 184 -19.60 2.40 -8.30
CA GLN A 184 -20.94 2.91 -8.62
C GLN A 184 -21.95 2.53 -7.52
N THR A 185 -21.67 2.95 -6.29
CA THR A 185 -22.49 2.69 -5.10
C THR A 185 -23.37 3.88 -4.71
N SER A 186 -23.45 4.90 -5.58
CA SER A 186 -24.30 6.07 -5.37
C SER A 186 -25.77 5.67 -5.42
N SER A 187 -26.43 5.70 -4.28
CA SER A 187 -27.88 5.56 -4.14
C SER A 187 -28.41 6.71 -3.27
N GLU A 188 -29.65 7.13 -3.49
CA GLU A 188 -30.28 8.10 -2.61
C GLU A 188 -30.40 7.51 -1.19
N PRO A 189 -29.79 8.12 -0.16
CA PRO A 189 -29.92 7.64 1.20
C PRO A 189 -31.37 7.82 1.68
N PRO A 190 -31.88 6.94 2.57
CA PRO A 190 -33.21 7.12 3.12
C PRO A 190 -33.31 8.47 3.85
N GLN A 191 -34.39 9.20 3.60
CA GLN A 191 -34.66 10.46 4.30
C GLN A 191 -35.07 10.21 5.76
N GLY A 192 -34.69 11.14 6.63
CA GLY A 192 -35.04 11.16 8.05
C GLY A 192 -33.99 10.56 8.97
N LEU A 193 -34.30 10.54 10.27
CA LEU A 193 -33.44 10.00 11.32
C LEU A 193 -33.79 8.51 11.56
N LEU A 194 -32.80 7.72 11.94
CA LEU A 194 -32.98 6.28 12.19
C LEU A 194 -34.16 5.98 13.15
N HIS A 195 -34.24 6.70 14.27
CA HIS A 195 -35.26 6.49 15.29
C HIS A 195 -36.66 6.95 14.85
N GLN A 196 -36.77 7.86 13.88
CA GLN A 196 -38.07 8.33 13.37
C GLN A 196 -38.85 7.20 12.71
N ARG A 197 -38.18 6.30 11.99
CA ARG A 197 -38.83 5.13 11.37
C ARG A 197 -39.48 4.20 12.39
N ILE A 198 -38.90 4.08 13.59
CA ILE A 198 -39.47 3.31 14.69
C ILE A 198 -40.74 4.00 15.23
N PHE A 199 -40.74 5.33 15.27
CA PHE A 199 -41.87 6.12 15.77
C PHE A 199 -43.02 6.16 14.77
N GLU A 200 -42.72 6.24 13.48
CA GLU A 200 -43.68 6.08 12.39
C GLU A 200 -44.34 4.70 12.46
N GLN A 201 -43.56 3.64 12.70
CA GLN A 201 -44.10 2.29 12.86
C GLN A 201 -45.00 2.16 14.09
N ALA A 202 -44.69 2.86 15.19
CA ALA A 202 -45.58 2.91 16.36
C ALA A 202 -46.89 3.65 16.11
N GLN A 203 -46.92 4.61 15.17
CA GLN A 203 -48.17 5.26 14.75
C GLN A 203 -48.97 4.36 13.81
N ALA A 204 -48.31 3.71 12.86
CA ALA A 204 -48.98 2.88 11.86
C ALA A 204 -49.47 1.54 12.43
N ASN A 205 -48.68 0.91 13.31
CA ASN A 205 -48.90 -0.44 13.80
C ASN A 205 -48.61 -0.55 15.31
N PRO A 206 -49.38 0.16 16.17
CA PRO A 206 -49.04 0.34 17.58
C PRO A 206 -48.96 -0.95 18.38
N SER A 207 -49.85 -1.92 18.11
CA SER A 207 -49.96 -3.18 18.85
C SER A 207 -48.99 -4.26 18.38
N ASN A 208 -48.28 -4.05 17.26
CA ASN A 208 -47.31 -5.03 16.78
C ASN A 208 -46.12 -5.12 17.74
N THR A 209 -45.56 -6.32 17.87
CA THR A 209 -44.36 -6.54 18.67
C THR A 209 -43.16 -5.81 18.08
N ALA A 210 -42.46 -5.03 18.91
CA ALA A 210 -41.26 -4.30 18.54
C ALA A 210 -39.99 -4.89 19.15
N LEU A 211 -40.08 -5.45 20.36
CA LEU A 211 -38.93 -5.96 21.10
C LEU A 211 -39.31 -7.19 21.90
N ILE A 212 -38.45 -8.22 21.84
CA ILE A 212 -38.60 -9.48 22.57
C ILE A 212 -37.30 -9.72 23.34
N THR A 213 -37.41 -9.94 24.65
CA THR A 213 -36.33 -10.46 25.49
C THR A 213 -36.80 -11.75 26.17
N ALA A 214 -35.93 -12.39 26.97
CA ALA A 214 -36.34 -13.59 27.71
C ALA A 214 -37.41 -13.28 28.79
N GLU A 215 -37.44 -12.04 29.27
CA GLU A 215 -38.29 -11.59 30.38
C GLU A 215 -39.57 -10.91 29.91
N GLN A 216 -39.58 -10.29 28.72
CA GLN A 216 -40.68 -9.44 28.29
C GLN A 216 -40.81 -9.27 26.78
N ILE A 217 -42.03 -8.94 26.36
CA ILE A 217 -42.38 -8.58 24.98
C ILE A 217 -43.00 -7.19 25.02
N LEU A 218 -42.49 -6.25 24.22
CA LEU A 218 -43.05 -4.91 24.08
C LEU A 218 -43.64 -4.69 22.69
N SER A 219 -44.79 -4.02 22.67
CA SER A 219 -45.35 -3.46 21.45
C SER A 219 -44.57 -2.21 21.01
N TYR A 220 -44.73 -1.80 19.75
CA TYR A 220 -44.17 -0.53 19.26
C TYR A 220 -44.66 0.66 20.09
N ASN A 221 -45.95 0.67 20.44
CA ASN A 221 -46.52 1.74 21.26
C ASN A 221 -45.88 1.80 22.66
N ASP A 222 -45.66 0.64 23.31
CA ASP A 222 -45.04 0.60 24.64
C ASP A 222 -43.59 1.04 24.61
N LEU A 223 -42.81 0.55 23.63
CA LEU A 223 -41.41 0.91 23.45
C LEU A 223 -41.25 2.42 23.22
N VAL A 224 -42.01 2.99 22.27
CA VAL A 224 -41.93 4.41 21.94
C VAL A 224 -42.43 5.28 23.08
N SER A 225 -43.48 4.85 23.80
CA SER A 225 -43.96 5.58 24.98
C SER A 225 -42.91 5.63 26.08
N GLN A 226 -42.19 4.53 26.35
CA GLN A 226 -41.07 4.52 27.30
C GLN A 226 -39.92 5.42 26.84
N ALA A 227 -39.51 5.33 25.57
CA ALA A 227 -38.44 6.14 25.00
C ALA A 227 -38.76 7.64 25.05
N LYS A 228 -39.99 8.05 24.68
CA LYS A 228 -40.43 9.46 24.73
C LYS A 228 -40.47 10.00 26.15
N ARG A 229 -40.91 9.20 27.13
CA ARG A 229 -40.88 9.60 28.54
C ARG A 229 -39.46 9.85 29.01
N LEU A 230 -38.53 8.93 28.72
CA LEU A 230 -37.13 9.09 29.10
C LEU A 230 -36.47 10.26 28.35
N ALA A 231 -36.78 10.48 27.07
CA ALA A 231 -36.30 11.63 26.31
C ALA A 231 -36.70 12.95 26.98
N GLN A 232 -37.96 13.06 27.42
CA GLN A 232 -38.42 14.23 28.17
C GLN A 232 -37.70 14.39 29.51
N THR A 233 -37.42 13.29 30.21
CA THR A 233 -36.63 13.31 31.45
C THR A 233 -35.22 13.86 31.20
N LEU A 234 -34.56 13.42 30.12
CA LEU A 234 -33.22 13.90 29.75
C LEU A 234 -33.24 15.40 29.41
N LEU A 235 -34.22 15.84 28.62
CA LEU A 235 -34.38 17.26 28.28
C LEU A 235 -34.63 18.12 29.53
N ASN A 236 -35.47 17.64 30.46
CA ASN A 236 -35.73 18.32 31.72
C ASN A 236 -34.50 18.35 32.65
N ALA A 237 -33.59 17.38 32.52
CA ALA A 237 -32.32 17.34 33.23
C ALA A 237 -31.26 18.28 32.61
N GLY A 238 -31.61 19.00 31.53
CA GLY A 238 -30.75 19.99 30.89
C GLY A 238 -29.94 19.46 29.71
N MET A 239 -30.21 18.24 29.24
CA MET A 239 -29.53 17.67 28.07
C MET A 239 -29.65 18.59 26.85
N GLN A 240 -28.53 18.79 26.16
CA GLN A 240 -28.45 19.57 24.94
C GLN A 240 -28.40 18.68 23.69
N SER A 241 -28.82 19.22 22.55
CA SER A 241 -28.67 18.55 21.26
C SER A 241 -27.18 18.34 20.93
N GLY A 242 -26.83 17.15 20.45
CA GLY A 242 -25.45 16.73 20.18
C GLY A 242 -24.65 16.28 21.42
N GLU A 243 -25.24 16.33 22.62
CA GLU A 243 -24.57 15.89 23.84
C GLU A 243 -24.35 14.36 23.85
N HIS A 244 -23.18 13.94 24.33
CA HIS A 244 -22.82 12.52 24.43
C HIS A 244 -23.32 11.96 25.76
N VAL A 245 -24.18 10.95 25.70
CA VAL A 245 -24.82 10.35 26.89
C VAL A 245 -24.40 8.89 27.01
N ALA A 246 -23.67 8.57 28.09
CA ALA A 246 -23.24 7.22 28.37
C ALA A 246 -24.41 6.33 28.82
N ILE A 247 -24.51 5.11 28.27
CA ILE A 247 -25.48 4.09 28.67
C ILE A 247 -24.72 3.01 29.46
N SER A 248 -24.74 3.12 30.79
CA SER A 248 -24.12 2.11 31.67
C SER A 248 -25.19 1.23 32.31
N MET A 249 -25.50 0.10 31.67
CA MET A 249 -26.43 -0.91 32.17
C MET A 249 -26.24 -2.25 31.45
N GLU A 250 -26.84 -3.31 31.98
CA GLU A 250 -26.88 -4.61 31.32
C GLU A 250 -27.76 -4.61 30.06
N LYS A 251 -27.56 -5.60 29.18
CA LYS A 251 -28.37 -5.76 27.97
C LYS A 251 -29.82 -6.06 28.35
N GLY A 252 -30.74 -5.35 27.71
CA GLY A 252 -32.17 -5.56 27.90
C GLY A 252 -33.00 -4.45 27.31
N VAL A 253 -34.30 -4.44 27.62
CA VAL A 253 -35.24 -3.41 27.14
C VAL A 253 -34.80 -2.00 27.50
N GLY A 254 -34.28 -1.80 28.73
CA GLY A 254 -33.81 -0.49 29.19
C GLY A 254 -32.75 0.12 28.27
N GLN A 255 -31.85 -0.71 27.73
CA GLN A 255 -30.79 -0.25 26.83
C GLN A 255 -31.37 0.30 25.50
N ILE A 256 -32.33 -0.41 24.91
CA ILE A 256 -32.98 0.03 23.66
C ILE A 256 -33.82 1.29 23.90
N VAL A 257 -34.54 1.35 25.02
CA VAL A 257 -35.29 2.54 25.45
C VAL A 257 -34.35 3.74 25.61
N ALA A 258 -33.19 3.54 26.26
CA ALA A 258 -32.18 4.59 26.45
C ALA A 258 -31.62 5.10 25.12
N VAL A 259 -31.24 4.21 24.20
CA VAL A 259 -30.75 4.59 22.86
C VAL A 259 -31.81 5.43 22.12
N LEU A 260 -33.06 4.96 22.06
CA LEU A 260 -34.13 5.69 21.38
C LEU A 260 -34.46 7.02 22.05
N ALA A 261 -34.41 7.09 23.38
CA ALA A 261 -34.64 8.31 24.14
C ALA A 261 -33.56 9.36 23.88
N ILE A 262 -32.29 8.96 23.92
CA ILE A 262 -31.14 9.85 23.67
C ILE A 262 -31.20 10.38 22.24
N LEU A 263 -31.42 9.51 21.26
CA LEU A 263 -31.56 9.91 19.87
C LEU A 263 -32.76 10.85 19.64
N HIS A 264 -33.90 10.58 20.31
CA HIS A 264 -35.07 11.44 20.22
C HIS A 264 -34.87 12.81 20.86
N ALA A 265 -34.11 12.88 21.96
CA ALA A 265 -33.69 14.12 22.59
C ALA A 265 -32.60 14.87 21.80
N GLY A 266 -32.11 14.29 20.70
CA GLY A 266 -31.10 14.90 19.82
C GLY A 266 -29.66 14.63 20.23
N GLY A 267 -29.41 13.72 21.17
CA GLY A 267 -28.06 13.37 21.64
C GLY A 267 -27.40 12.22 20.89
N VAL A 268 -26.17 11.96 21.29
CA VAL A 268 -25.35 10.83 20.83
C VAL A 268 -25.23 9.84 21.98
N TYR A 269 -25.75 8.63 21.81
CA TYR A 269 -25.55 7.60 22.82
C TYR A 269 -24.11 7.07 22.76
N VAL A 270 -23.54 6.81 23.93
CA VAL A 270 -22.23 6.16 24.07
C VAL A 270 -22.46 4.85 24.82
N PRO A 271 -22.37 3.69 24.14
CA PRO A 271 -22.66 2.39 24.72
C PRO A 271 -21.60 1.93 25.73
#